data_AF-A0A4R0SN38-F1
#
_entry.id   AF-A0A4R0SN38-F1
#
_cell.length_a   1.000
_cell.length_b   1.000
_cell.length_c   1.000
_cell.angle_alpha   90.00
_cell.angle_beta   90.00
_cell.angle_gamma   90.00
#
_symmetry.space_group_name_H-M   'P 1'
#
loop_
_entity.id
_entity.type
_entity.pdbx_description
1 polymer ?
#
loop_
_entity_poly.entity_id
_entity_poly.type
_entity_poly.pdbx_seq_one_letter_code
_entity_poly.pdbx_strand_id
1 'polypeptide(L)' 'MATIFIVDDDQAIGEMLSLVLENEGFQTVTCLDGLRAVEMFPIVKPDLILLDVMLPGLDGTGGGPPHQSYL' A
#
# COMPACT_ATOMS: atom_id res chain seq x y z
N MET A 1 -12.62 -14.43 -6.07
CA MET A 1 -12.12 -14.08 -4.72
C MET A 1 -11.56 -12.67 -4.86
N ALA A 2 -12.00 -11.71 -4.05
CA ALA A 2 -11.60 -10.33 -4.25
C ALA A 2 -10.12 -10.14 -3.84
N THR A 3 -9.37 -9.39 -4.63
CA THR A 3 -7.95 -9.09 -4.41
C THR A 3 -7.79 -7.69 -3.84
N ILE A 4 -7.14 -7.60 -2.68
CA ILE A 4 -6.83 -6.33 -2.00
C ILE A 4 -5.33 -6.06 -2.16
N PHE A 5 -5.00 -4.88 -2.69
CA PHE A 5 -3.62 -4.44 -2.85
C PHE A 5 -3.25 -3.46 -1.74
N ILE A 6 -2.31 -3.86 -0.89
CA ILE A 6 -1.87 -3.10 0.29
C ILE A 6 -0.55 -2.41 -0.07
N VAL A 7 -0.51 -1.09 0.08
CA VAL A 7 0.65 -0.25 -0.25
C VAL A 7 1.00 0.56 0.99
N ASP A 8 2.10 0.20 1.63
CA ASP A 8 2.55 0.74 2.92
C ASP A 8 4.05 0.42 3.08
N ASP A 9 4.89 1.38 3.46
CA ASP A 9 6.34 1.16 3.61
C ASP A 9 6.71 0.45 4.92
N ASP A 10 5.76 0.29 5.84
CA ASP A 10 5.90 -0.56 7.02
C ASP A 10 5.49 -2.02 6.72
N GLN A 11 6.51 -2.88 6.63
CA GLN A 11 6.33 -4.31 6.40
C GLN A 11 5.43 -4.98 7.46
N ALA A 12 5.53 -4.57 8.73
CA ALA A 12 4.77 -5.20 9.81
C ALA A 12 3.27 -4.90 9.68
N ILE A 13 2.92 -3.68 9.24
CA ILE A 13 1.52 -3.31 8.95
C ILE A 13 1.01 -4.13 7.76
N GLY A 14 1.79 -4.22 6.68
CA GLY A 14 1.42 -5.00 5.50
C GLY A 14 1.18 -6.48 5.80
N GLU A 15 2.04 -7.11 6.61
CA GLU A 15 1.90 -8.52 7.03
C GLU A 15 0.68 -8.72 7.95
N MET A 16 0.47 -7.83 8.92
CA MET A 16 -0.70 -7.89 9.80
C MET A 16 -2.00 -7.78 9.01
N LEU A 17 -2.12 -6.80 8.12
CA LEU A 17 -3.31 -6.60 7.29
C LEU A 17 -3.56 -7.78 6.37
N SER A 18 -2.49 -8.35 5.78
CA SER A 18 -2.59 -9.54 4.94
C SER A 18 -3.18 -10.71 5.71
N LEU A 19 -2.66 -11.00 6.90
CA LEU A 19 -3.16 -12.08 7.76
C LEU A 19 -4.66 -11.93 8.08
N VAL A 20 -5.08 -10.71 8.46
CA VAL A 20 -6.48 -10.43 8.81
C VAL A 20 -7.39 -10.59 7.60
N LEU A 21 -7.01 -10.04 6.44
CA LEU A 21 -7.85 -10.07 5.24
C LEU A 21 -7.89 -11.47 4.59
N GLU A 22 -6.79 -12.20 4.60
CA GLU A 22 -6.77 -13.59 4.12
C GLU A 22 -7.64 -14.50 4.98
N ASN A 23 -7.69 -14.27 6.30
CA ASN A 23 -8.59 -14.99 7.20
C ASN A 23 -10.08 -14.70 6.91
N GLU A 24 -10.41 -13.52 6.39
CA GLU A 24 -11.75 -13.16 5.91
C GLU A 24 -12.04 -13.66 4.47
N GLY A 25 -11.11 -14.39 3.85
CA GLY A 25 -11.28 -15.01 2.53
C GLY A 25 -10.91 -14.12 1.34
N PHE A 26 -10.18 -13.02 1.57
CA PHE A 26 -9.61 -12.21 0.50
C PHE A 26 -8.27 -12.76 0.02
N GLN A 27 -7.85 -12.34 -1.17
CA GLN A 27 -6.44 -12.46 -1.58
C GLN A 27 -5.75 -11.13 -1.32
N THR A 28 -4.54 -11.17 -0.80
CA THR A 28 -3.74 -9.95 -0.58
C THR A 28 -2.47 -9.94 -1.41
N VAL A 29 -2.12 -8.74 -1.88
CA VAL A 29 -0.83 -8.44 -2.49
C VAL A 29 -0.28 -7.23 -1.76
N THR A 30 0.98 -7.26 -1.34
CA THR A 30 1.64 -6.15 -0.64
C THR A 30 2.68 -5.46 -1.52
N CYS A 31 2.87 -4.16 -1.34
CA CYS A 31 3.95 -3.39 -1.95
C CYS A 31 4.47 -2.34 -0.97
N LEU A 32 5.78 -2.35 -0.71
CA LEU A 32 6.41 -1.41 0.23
C LEU A 32 6.86 -0.10 -0.41
N ASP A 33 6.61 0.06 -1.71
CA ASP A 33 7.04 1.21 -2.48
C ASP A 33 5.88 1.67 -3.35
N GLY A 34 5.51 2.93 -3.18
CA GLY A 34 4.38 3.46 -3.91
C GLY A 34 4.61 3.50 -5.43
N LEU A 35 5.80 3.90 -5.90
CA LEU A 35 6.04 4.06 -7.35
C LEU A 35 5.92 2.71 -8.05
N ARG A 36 6.48 1.67 -7.43
CA ARG A 36 6.30 0.28 -7.84
C ARG A 36 4.85 -0.15 -7.75
N ALA A 37 4.07 0.34 -6.79
CA ALA A 37 2.65 0.04 -6.71
C ALA A 37 1.87 0.58 -7.92
N VAL A 38 2.23 1.76 -8.44
CA VAL A 38 1.64 2.30 -9.69
C VAL A 38 1.96 1.39 -10.87
N GLU A 39 3.20 0.91 -10.97
CA GLU A 39 3.62 -0.03 -12.03
C GLU A 39 2.91 -1.39 -11.92
N MET A 40 2.68 -1.86 -10.68
CA MET A 40 2.05 -3.14 -10.40
C MET A 40 0.53 -3.12 -10.54
N PHE A 41 -0.12 -1.97 -10.33
CA PHE A 41 -1.57 -1.84 -10.39
C PHE A 41 -2.24 -2.48 -11.64
N PRO A 42 -1.79 -2.22 -12.89
CA PRO A 42 -2.40 -2.83 -14.07
C PRO A 42 -2.15 -4.35 -14.19
N ILE A 43 -1.16 -4.89 -13.46
CA ILE A 43 -0.82 -6.31 -13.42
C ILE A 43 -1.65 -7.03 -12.34
N VAL A 44 -1.67 -6.46 -11.13
CA VAL A 44 -2.40 -7.00 -9.97
C VAL A 44 -3.91 -6.94 -10.20
N LYS A 45 -4.42 -5.88 -10.84
CA LYS A 45 -5.85 -5.63 -11.07
C LYS A 45 -6.69 -5.83 -9.80
N PRO A 46 -6.39 -5.11 -8.71
CA PRO A 46 -7.08 -5.32 -7.45
C PRO A 46 -8.52 -4.78 -7.50
N ASP A 47 -9.39 -5.37 -6.67
CA ASP A 47 -10.76 -4.90 -6.44
C ASP A 47 -10.80 -3.73 -5.44
N LEU A 48 -9.80 -3.65 -4.56
CA LEU A 48 -9.62 -2.60 -3.55
C LEU A 48 -8.12 -2.33 -3.32
N ILE A 49 -7.77 -1.07 -3.06
CA ILE A 49 -6.42 -0.68 -2.60
C ILE A 49 -6.51 -0.13 -1.19
N LEU A 50 -5.61 -0.57 -0.31
CA LEU A 50 -5.30 0.09 0.96
C LEU A 50 -3.97 0.83 0.78
N LEU A 51 -4.01 2.16 0.78
CA LEU A 51 -2.86 3.02 0.51
C LEU A 51 -2.53 3.82 1.78
N ASP A 52 -1.29 3.73 2.26
CA ASP A 52 -0.79 4.65 3.26
C ASP A 52 -0.60 6.05 2.67
N VAL A 53 -1.08 7.05 3.42
CA VAL A 53 -1.02 8.46 3.05
C VAL A 53 0.32 9.10 3.37
N MET A 54 1.12 8.47 4.23
CA MET A 54 2.45 8.94 4.63
C MET A 54 3.57 8.40 3.74
N LEU A 55 3.25 7.56 2.74
CA LEU A 55 4.22 7.00 1.80
C LEU A 55 5.07 8.08 1.12
N PRO A 56 6.39 8.10 1.36
CA PRO A 56 7.27 9.10 0.76
C PRO A 56 7.42 8.88 -0.75
N GLY A 57 7.44 9.97 -1.52
CA GLY A 57 7.68 9.91 -2.98
C GLY A 57 6.46 9.54 -3.81
N LEU A 58 5.31 9.32 -3.16
CA LEU A 58 4.01 9.20 -3.81
C LEU A 58 3.05 10.23 -3.24
N ASP A 59 3.46 11.49 -3.31
CA ASP A 59 2.64 12.59 -2.84
C ASP A 59 1.31 12.57 -3.62
N GLY A 60 0.24 12.06 -3.00
CA GLY A 60 -1.14 12.10 -3.50
C GLY A 60 -1.69 13.53 -3.65
N THR A 61 -0.87 14.53 -3.28
CA THR A 61 -1.03 15.95 -3.55
C THR A 61 0.35 16.45 -3.98
N GLY A 62 0.56 16.71 -5.27
CA GLY A 62 1.92 16.93 -5.80
C GLY A 62 2.77 17.95 -5.02
N GLY A 63 3.98 17.55 -4.66
CA GLY A 63 5.10 18.44 -4.35
C GLY A 63 5.01 19.15 -3.00
N GLY A 64 5.11 18.39 -1.91
CA GLY A 64 5.46 18.93 -0.59
C GLY A 64 6.93 18.61 -0.24
N PRO A 65 7.69 19.51 0.41
CA PRO A 65 9.04 19.18 0.85
C PRO A 65 8.99 17.99 1.84
N PRO A 66 10.09 17.20 1.97
CA PRO A 66 10.10 16.05 2.85
C PRO A 66 9.70 16.51 4.25
N HIS A 67 8.63 15.93 4.79
CA HIS A 67 8.18 16.18 6.15
C HIS A 67 9.33 15.78 7.08
N GLN A 68 10.09 16.80 7.48
CA GLN A 68 11.15 16.67 8.44
C GLN A 68 10.49 16.28 9.77
N SER A 69 10.77 15.07 10.21
CA SER A 69 10.32 14.50 11.48
C SER A 69 10.64 15.48 12.60
N TYR A 70 9.62 16.09 13.20
CA TYR A 70 9.72 16.70 14.52
C TYR A 70 9.04 15.74 15.50
N LEU A 71 9.84 14.80 16.03
CA LEU A 71 9.78 14.31 17.40
C LEU A 71 11.22 14.14 17.89
#